data_AF-A0AAN7RCY1-F1
#
_entry.id   AF-A0AAN7RCY1-F1
#
_cell.length_a   1.000
_cell.length_b   1.000
_cell.length_c   1.000
_cell.angle_alpha   90.00
_cell.angle_beta   90.00
_cell.angle_gamma   90.00
#
_symmetry.space_group_name_H-M   'P 1'
#
loop_
_entity.id
_entity.type
_entity.pdbx_description
1 polymer ?
#
loop_
_entity_poly.entity_id
_entity_poly.type
_entity_poly.pdbx_seq_one_letter_code
_entity_poly.pdbx_strand_id
1 'polypeptide(L)'
;MGHSAVSKAKIITGDYGYVLEDVPHFSDYISNLPTYPNPLQDHPAYSVVKQYFVDADDTIPQKVIAHKNGPRGIHFRRGGARQKVYFRSDEVHACIVTCGGLCPGLNTVIREIVCGLYHMYGVKKVIGIEGGYKGFYSRNTMLLDPKVVNDIHKRGGTILGTSRGGHDTKKIVDSIQDRGINQVYIIGGDGTQKGSAVIYEEIARRGLKVVVAGIPKTIDNDIPVIDRSFGFDTAVEEAQRAINAAHVEAESIENGIGVVKLMGRYSGFIAMHATLGSRDVDCCLIPESPFYLEGAGGLFEFVERRLKENGHMVIVIAEGAGQDLFSQSMKSVDRDASGNKLLQDVGLWISQKIKDHFAKQNKMSINLKYIDPTYMIRAVPSNASDNVYCTLLAQSAVHGAMAGYTGFTVGLVNGRHTYIPFNRITEKQHKVVITDRMWARLLSSTNQPSFLSTKDMVQDEKDESSCDVVDVVDDSVNIETSF
;
A
#
# COMPACT_ATOMS: atom_id res chain seq x y z
N MET A 1 -24.07 -9.36 22.44
CA MET A 1 -23.68 -7.98 22.78
C MET A 1 -22.46 -8.03 23.66
N GLY A 2 -21.37 -7.44 23.18
CA GLY A 2 -20.11 -7.26 23.91
C GLY A 2 -19.30 -6.31 23.07
N HIS A 3 -19.32 -5.03 23.42
CA HIS A 3 -18.48 -4.03 22.76
C HIS A 3 -17.02 -4.39 23.04
N SER A 4 -16.34 -4.90 22.01
CA SER A 4 -14.90 -5.06 21.97
C SER A 4 -14.28 -3.70 22.28
N ALA A 5 -13.49 -3.61 23.35
CA ALA A 5 -12.67 -2.44 23.60
C ALA A 5 -11.61 -2.38 22.49
N VAL A 6 -11.92 -1.67 21.40
CA VAL A 6 -10.93 -1.16 20.47
C VAL A 6 -9.88 -0.48 21.33
N SER A 7 -8.61 -0.86 21.20
CA SER A 7 -7.51 -0.14 21.84
C SER A 7 -7.70 1.34 21.51
N LYS A 8 -8.11 2.17 22.49
CA LYS A 8 -8.39 3.59 22.26
C LYS A 8 -7.19 4.21 21.55
N ALA A 9 -7.44 4.97 20.49
CA ALA A 9 -6.40 5.68 19.77
C ALA A 9 -5.63 6.58 20.76
N LYS A 10 -4.30 6.49 20.73
CA LYS A 10 -3.42 7.32 21.57
C LYS A 10 -3.26 8.68 20.90
N ILE A 11 -4.15 9.60 21.26
CA ILE A 11 -4.19 10.95 20.69
C ILE A 11 -3.63 11.94 21.71
N ILE A 12 -2.67 12.75 21.29
CA ILE A 12 -2.10 13.85 22.07
C ILE A 12 -2.39 15.15 21.32
N THR A 13 -3.10 16.07 21.96
CA THR A 13 -3.40 17.39 21.39
C THR A 13 -2.41 18.44 21.89
N GLY A 14 -2.25 19.51 21.13
CA GLY A 14 -1.39 20.65 21.49
C GLY A 14 -1.86 21.94 20.84
N ASP A 15 -1.08 22.99 21.03
CA ASP A 15 -1.42 24.34 20.54
C ASP A 15 -1.62 24.39 19.03
N TYR A 16 -2.42 25.36 18.58
CA TYR A 16 -2.72 25.59 17.16
C TYR A 16 -3.29 24.36 16.44
N GLY A 17 -4.16 23.59 17.11
CA GLY A 17 -4.80 22.41 16.52
C GLY A 17 -3.80 21.30 16.15
N TYR A 18 -2.68 21.22 16.87
CA TYR A 18 -1.74 20.11 16.75
C TYR A 18 -2.39 18.83 17.30
N VAL A 19 -2.36 17.76 16.51
CA VAL A 19 -2.86 16.45 16.91
C VAL A 19 -1.81 15.41 16.56
N LEU A 20 -1.19 14.79 17.56
CA LEU A 20 -0.36 13.61 17.38
C LEU A 20 -1.23 12.37 17.54
N GLU A 21 -1.39 11.64 16.44
CA GLU A 21 -1.90 10.27 16.46
C GLU A 21 -0.72 9.34 16.74
N ASP A 22 -0.44 9.13 18.02
CA ASP A 22 0.73 8.39 18.48
C ASP A 22 0.51 6.88 18.42
N VAL A 23 1.62 6.16 18.47
CA VAL A 23 1.62 4.69 18.51
C VAL A 23 1.77 4.18 19.95
N PRO A 24 1.19 3.01 20.27
CA PRO A 24 1.37 2.41 21.57
C PRO A 24 2.84 2.07 21.87
N HIS A 25 3.18 2.13 23.15
CA HIS A 25 4.48 1.78 23.67
C HIS A 25 4.31 0.91 24.92
N PHE A 26 5.25 0.01 25.21
CA PHE A 26 5.13 -0.88 26.37
C PHE A 26 4.88 -0.16 27.70
N SER A 27 5.44 1.05 27.86
CA SER A 27 5.22 1.87 29.07
C SER A 27 3.75 2.25 29.30
N ASP A 28 2.91 2.15 28.27
CA ASP A 28 1.49 2.48 28.37
C ASP A 28 0.72 1.42 29.18
N TYR A 29 1.22 0.18 29.28
CA TYR A 29 0.52 -0.92 29.96
C TYR A 29 1.40 -1.89 30.76
N ILE A 30 2.74 -1.73 30.76
CA ILE A 30 3.68 -2.51 31.58
C ILE A 30 4.43 -1.56 32.52
N SER A 31 4.24 -1.74 33.83
CA SER A 31 4.94 -0.97 34.86
C SER A 31 6.37 -1.47 35.08
N ASN A 32 7.28 -0.58 35.50
CA ASN A 32 8.67 -0.91 35.87
C ASN A 32 9.49 -1.57 34.75
N LEU A 33 9.31 -1.12 33.50
CA LEU A 33 10.08 -1.63 32.37
C LEU A 33 11.57 -1.24 32.47
N PRO A 34 12.50 -2.20 32.43
CA PRO A 34 13.91 -1.88 32.32
C PRO A 34 14.21 -1.26 30.96
N THR A 35 15.17 -0.33 30.95
CA THR A 35 15.71 0.28 29.72
C THR A 35 17.21 0.03 29.65
N TYR A 36 17.71 -0.10 28.43
CA TYR A 36 19.12 -0.37 28.16
C TYR A 36 19.66 0.68 27.18
N PRO A 37 20.95 1.03 27.23
CA PRO A 37 21.59 1.81 26.18
C PRO A 37 21.44 1.10 24.84
N ASN A 38 21.18 1.86 23.77
CA ASN A 38 21.09 1.28 22.44
C ASN A 38 22.51 0.85 21.97
N PRO A 39 22.72 -0.41 21.53
CA PRO A 39 24.02 -0.90 21.07
C PRO A 39 24.59 -0.13 19.87
N LEU A 40 23.75 0.62 19.15
CA LEU A 40 24.20 1.51 18.08
C LEU A 40 25.16 2.61 18.56
N GLN A 41 25.18 2.91 19.87
CA GLN A 41 26.13 3.87 20.45
C GLN A 41 27.59 3.50 20.17
N ASP A 42 27.87 2.19 20.20
CA ASP A 42 29.21 1.64 20.04
C ASP A 42 29.41 1.05 18.63
N HIS A 43 28.43 1.19 17.73
CA HIS A 43 28.47 0.57 16.41
C HIS A 43 29.36 1.38 15.45
N PRO A 44 30.42 0.79 14.83
CA PRO A 44 31.38 1.53 14.01
C PRO A 44 30.78 2.32 12.83
N ALA A 45 29.70 1.80 12.23
CA ALA A 45 29.01 2.51 11.14
C ALA A 45 28.23 3.75 11.61
N TYR A 46 27.84 3.82 12.89
CA TYR A 46 27.07 4.91 13.47
C TYR A 46 27.94 5.90 14.25
N SER A 47 29.14 5.49 14.69
CA SER A 47 30.07 6.34 15.43
C SER A 47 30.59 7.55 14.64
N VAL A 48 30.51 7.52 13.30
CA VAL A 48 30.87 8.65 12.42
C VAL A 48 29.74 9.65 12.20
N VAL A 49 28.51 9.35 12.64
CA VAL A 49 27.32 10.18 12.41
C VAL A 49 27.11 11.12 13.59
N LYS A 50 27.04 12.44 13.33
CA LYS A 50 26.90 13.46 14.39
C LYS A 50 25.58 13.36 15.19
N GLN A 51 24.51 12.87 14.57
CA GLN A 51 23.19 12.71 15.20
C GLN A 51 22.44 11.54 14.56
N TYR A 52 22.59 10.34 15.13
CA TYR A 52 21.97 9.11 14.60
C TYR A 52 20.74 8.64 15.40
N PHE A 53 20.52 9.19 16.60
CA PHE A 53 19.29 8.96 17.35
C PHE A 53 18.24 10.02 17.03
N VAL A 54 17.01 9.53 16.92
CA VAL A 54 15.81 10.35 16.75
C VAL A 54 15.27 10.72 18.13
N ASP A 55 14.88 11.98 18.29
CA ASP A 55 14.28 12.46 19.52
C ASP A 55 12.94 11.76 19.78
N ALA A 56 12.63 11.52 21.05
CA ALA A 56 11.38 10.88 21.43
C ALA A 56 10.17 11.74 21.09
N ASP A 57 10.33 13.07 21.00
CA ASP A 57 9.28 14.05 20.73
C ASP A 57 9.16 14.42 19.25
N ASP A 58 10.14 14.08 18.40
CA ASP A 58 10.11 14.35 16.95
C ASP A 58 8.83 13.83 16.27
N THR A 59 8.03 14.73 15.70
CA THR A 59 6.83 14.39 14.92
C THR A 59 6.89 14.89 13.49
N ILE A 60 6.20 14.17 12.61
CA ILE A 60 6.12 14.45 11.18
C ILE A 60 4.67 14.83 10.85
N PRO A 61 4.43 16.03 10.29
CA PRO A 61 3.08 16.42 9.88
C PRO A 61 2.58 15.53 8.75
N GLN A 62 1.29 15.19 8.76
CA GLN A 62 0.62 14.53 7.64
C GLN A 62 0.49 15.50 6.45
N LYS A 63 0.13 16.76 6.72
CA LYS A 63 0.04 17.84 5.71
C LYS A 63 1.11 18.88 6.02
N VAL A 64 2.04 19.09 5.08
CA VAL A 64 3.10 20.11 5.21
C VAL A 64 2.66 21.50 4.70
N ILE A 65 1.57 21.56 3.94
CA ILE A 65 0.97 22.82 3.51
C ILE A 65 0.08 23.32 4.64
N ALA A 66 0.42 24.48 5.20
CA ALA A 66 -0.34 25.12 6.27
C ALA A 66 -0.40 26.63 6.07
N HIS A 67 -1.51 27.23 6.50
CA HIS A 67 -1.62 28.69 6.62
C HIS A 67 -0.99 29.15 7.93
N LYS A 68 -0.46 30.39 7.95
CA LYS A 68 0.27 30.95 9.10
C LYS A 68 -0.47 30.80 10.44
N ASN A 69 -1.77 31.02 10.43
CA ASN A 69 -2.63 30.95 11.62
C ASN A 69 -3.62 29.77 11.56
N GLY A 70 -3.43 28.83 10.62
CA GLY A 70 -4.27 27.65 10.48
C GLY A 70 -3.87 26.53 11.44
N PRO A 71 -4.73 25.53 11.62
CA PRO A 71 -4.41 24.37 12.43
C PRO A 71 -3.20 23.62 11.87
N ARG A 72 -2.33 23.12 12.75
CA ARG A 72 -1.18 22.27 12.40
C ARG A 72 -1.62 20.88 11.96
N GLY A 73 -2.76 20.41 12.44
CA GLY A 73 -3.37 19.16 12.04
C GLY A 73 -2.63 17.92 12.55
N ILE A 74 -2.86 16.80 11.86
CA ILE A 74 -2.40 15.48 12.26
C ILE A 74 -0.90 15.32 12.04
N HIS A 75 -0.23 14.74 13.03
CA HIS A 75 1.18 14.38 13.05
C HIS A 75 1.35 12.92 13.45
N PHE A 76 2.45 12.32 13.00
CA PHE A 76 2.88 10.97 13.37
C PHE A 76 4.25 11.00 14.02
N ARG A 77 4.53 10.01 14.87
CA ARG A 77 5.83 9.88 15.52
C ARG A 77 6.90 9.56 14.47
N ARG A 78 8.04 10.27 14.52
CA ARG A 78 9.17 10.00 13.60
C ARG A 78 9.80 8.64 13.91
N GLY A 79 9.97 7.83 12.87
CA GLY A 79 10.63 6.53 12.93
C GLY A 79 12.15 6.66 13.03
N GLY A 80 12.81 5.68 13.65
CA GLY A 80 14.27 5.61 13.73
C GLY A 80 14.80 5.16 15.10
N ALA A 81 16.12 5.00 15.19
CA ALA A 81 16.78 4.55 16.40
C ALA A 81 16.56 5.51 17.58
N ARG A 82 16.29 4.96 18.77
CA ARG A 82 16.22 5.72 20.04
C ARG A 82 17.47 5.50 20.87
N GLN A 83 17.80 6.44 21.75
CA GLN A 83 18.97 6.32 22.65
C GLN A 83 18.84 5.12 23.61
N LYS A 84 17.61 4.80 24.01
CA LYS A 84 17.29 3.68 24.91
C LYS A 84 16.46 2.64 24.17
N VAL A 85 16.70 1.37 24.50
CA VAL A 85 15.95 0.20 24.02
C VAL A 85 15.33 -0.54 25.20
N TYR A 86 14.31 -1.36 24.92
CA TYR A 86 13.53 -2.11 25.92
C TYR A 86 13.74 -3.62 25.84
N PHE A 87 14.66 -4.04 24.98
CA PHE A 87 15.11 -5.42 24.85
C PHE A 87 16.64 -5.47 24.87
N ARG A 88 17.18 -6.48 25.54
CA ARG A 88 18.55 -6.92 25.28
C ARG A 88 18.57 -7.88 24.10
N SER A 89 19.69 -7.92 23.38
CA SER A 89 19.85 -8.74 22.18
C SER A 89 19.66 -10.24 22.40
N ASP A 90 20.09 -10.73 23.57
CA ASP A 90 19.98 -12.13 24.01
C ASP A 90 18.57 -12.51 24.49
N GLU A 91 17.73 -11.53 24.81
CA GLU A 91 16.33 -11.74 25.19
C GLU A 91 15.40 -11.82 23.97
N VAL A 92 15.79 -11.26 22.83
CA VAL A 92 14.91 -11.19 21.65
C VAL A 92 14.75 -12.55 20.98
N HIS A 93 13.49 -12.91 20.75
CA HIS A 93 13.07 -13.98 19.87
C HIS A 93 12.07 -13.39 18.87
N ALA A 94 12.57 -13.10 17.67
CA ALA A 94 11.79 -12.44 16.63
C ALA A 94 11.20 -13.45 15.65
N CYS A 95 9.99 -13.15 15.15
CA CYS A 95 9.44 -13.85 13.99
C CYS A 95 9.03 -12.88 12.86
N ILE A 96 9.13 -13.36 11.63
CA ILE A 96 8.73 -12.64 10.41
C ILE A 96 7.69 -13.48 9.67
N VAL A 97 6.62 -12.85 9.19
CA VAL A 97 5.59 -13.51 8.38
C VAL A 97 5.21 -12.64 7.18
N THR A 98 5.04 -13.28 6.02
CA THR A 98 4.52 -12.64 4.80
C THR A 98 3.14 -13.17 4.46
N CYS A 99 2.17 -12.26 4.25
CA CYS A 99 0.77 -12.59 3.98
C CYS A 99 0.24 -11.90 2.71
N GLY A 100 -0.78 -12.49 2.10
CA GLY A 100 -1.47 -11.94 0.93
C GLY A 100 -0.73 -12.17 -0.39
N GLY A 101 -1.07 -11.39 -1.43
CA GLY A 101 -0.44 -11.52 -2.75
C GLY A 101 0.99 -10.98 -2.80
N LEU A 102 1.78 -11.48 -3.75
CA LEU A 102 3.18 -11.08 -3.95
C LEU A 102 3.34 -9.61 -4.30
N CYS A 103 4.51 -9.07 -4.02
CA CYS A 103 4.94 -7.71 -4.28
C CYS A 103 6.47 -7.73 -4.45
N PRO A 104 7.06 -7.02 -5.43
CA PRO A 104 8.50 -6.80 -5.46
C PRO A 104 8.99 -6.21 -4.13
N GLY A 105 10.14 -6.67 -3.64
CA GLY A 105 10.73 -6.19 -2.38
C GLY A 105 10.38 -6.98 -1.12
N LEU A 106 9.47 -7.95 -1.17
CA LEU A 106 9.16 -8.84 -0.04
C LEU A 106 10.41 -9.50 0.57
N ASN A 107 11.25 -10.12 -0.27
CA ASN A 107 12.51 -10.71 0.17
C ASN A 107 13.51 -9.66 0.69
N THR A 108 13.52 -8.45 0.12
CA THR A 108 14.35 -7.35 0.61
C THR A 108 13.94 -6.97 2.03
N VAL A 109 12.64 -6.78 2.31
CA VAL A 109 12.16 -6.49 3.67
C VAL A 109 12.55 -7.59 4.65
N ILE A 110 12.37 -8.88 4.29
CA ILE A 110 12.79 -10.01 5.14
C ILE A 110 14.29 -9.93 5.44
N ARG A 111 15.12 -9.76 4.40
CA ARG A 111 16.57 -9.67 4.53
C ARG A 111 16.97 -8.54 5.48
N GLU A 112 16.41 -7.37 5.29
CA GLU A 112 16.80 -6.16 6.02
C GLU A 112 16.33 -6.17 7.47
N ILE A 113 15.20 -6.84 7.78
CA ILE A 113 14.81 -7.11 9.18
C ILE A 113 15.84 -8.05 9.83
N VAL A 114 16.19 -9.16 9.18
CA VAL A 114 17.15 -10.15 9.73
C VAL A 114 18.53 -9.52 9.89
N CYS A 115 19.04 -8.83 8.88
CA CYS A 115 20.32 -8.14 8.91
C CYS A 115 20.33 -6.99 9.92
N GLY A 116 19.25 -6.21 10.03
CA GLY A 116 19.13 -5.14 11.02
C GLY A 116 19.15 -5.68 12.45
N LEU A 117 18.34 -6.71 12.73
CA LEU A 117 18.35 -7.39 14.03
C LEU A 117 19.73 -7.96 14.38
N TYR A 118 20.39 -8.63 13.43
CA TYR A 118 21.66 -9.30 13.66
C TYR A 118 22.84 -8.31 13.78
N HIS A 119 23.04 -7.46 12.78
CA HIS A 119 24.24 -6.61 12.70
C HIS A 119 24.15 -5.36 13.58
N MET A 120 22.97 -4.74 13.68
CA MET A 120 22.81 -3.49 14.42
C MET A 120 22.49 -3.73 15.89
N TYR A 121 21.77 -4.82 16.20
CA TYR A 121 21.29 -5.11 17.54
C TYR A 121 21.81 -6.42 18.14
N GLY A 122 22.59 -7.22 17.40
CA GLY A 122 23.18 -8.46 17.93
C GLY A 122 22.18 -9.60 18.20
N VAL A 123 20.95 -9.50 17.70
CA VAL A 123 19.90 -10.50 17.89
C VAL A 123 20.19 -11.72 17.01
N LYS A 124 20.22 -12.90 17.62
CA LYS A 124 20.57 -14.16 16.92
C LYS A 124 19.39 -15.09 16.68
N LYS A 125 18.25 -14.89 17.38
CA LYS A 125 17.11 -15.80 17.35
C LYS A 125 15.98 -15.20 16.53
N VAL A 126 16.03 -15.42 15.22
CA VAL A 126 15.02 -14.97 14.25
C VAL A 126 14.45 -16.18 13.50
N ILE A 127 13.12 -16.26 13.42
CA ILE A 127 12.42 -17.32 12.68
C ILE A 127 11.47 -16.73 11.64
N GLY A 128 11.32 -17.40 10.51
CA GLY A 128 10.28 -17.14 9.52
C GLY A 128 9.07 -18.05 9.77
N ILE A 129 7.87 -17.49 9.75
CA ILE A 129 6.61 -18.24 9.78
C ILE A 129 6.19 -18.53 8.34
N GLU A 130 6.08 -19.81 7.99
CA GLU A 130 5.84 -20.21 6.60
C GLU A 130 4.34 -20.21 6.23
N GLY A 131 4.00 -19.74 5.04
CA GLY A 131 2.64 -19.84 4.50
C GLY A 131 1.63 -18.92 5.19
N GLY A 132 2.04 -17.70 5.54
CA GLY A 132 1.17 -16.66 6.10
C GLY A 132 0.66 -16.97 7.51
N TYR A 133 -0.51 -16.42 7.88
CA TYR A 133 -1.04 -16.55 9.25
C TYR A 133 -1.29 -18.00 9.69
N LYS A 134 -1.63 -18.88 8.74
CA LYS A 134 -1.81 -20.31 9.02
C LYS A 134 -0.53 -20.98 9.53
N GLY A 135 0.64 -20.44 9.20
CA GLY A 135 1.94 -20.95 9.62
C GLY A 135 2.12 -20.98 11.14
N PHE A 136 1.55 -20.01 11.87
CA PHE A 136 1.68 -19.94 13.33
C PHE A 136 1.21 -21.24 14.02
N TYR A 137 0.04 -21.75 13.64
CA TYR A 137 -0.55 -22.94 14.27
C TYR A 137 -0.38 -24.23 13.46
N SER A 138 0.14 -24.16 12.22
CA SER A 138 0.60 -25.36 11.48
C SER A 138 2.01 -25.79 11.89
N ARG A 139 2.68 -24.98 12.71
CA ARG A 139 4.03 -25.15 13.24
C ARG A 139 5.16 -25.19 12.22
N ASN A 140 4.94 -24.67 11.01
CA ASN A 140 5.97 -24.57 9.97
C ASN A 140 6.79 -23.29 10.16
N THR A 141 8.07 -23.44 10.48
CA THR A 141 8.98 -22.31 10.68
C THR A 141 10.36 -22.60 10.13
N MET A 142 11.01 -21.57 9.58
CA MET A 142 12.42 -21.63 9.15
C MET A 142 13.30 -20.77 10.03
N LEU A 143 14.54 -21.20 10.30
CA LEU A 143 15.54 -20.34 10.94
C LEU A 143 16.03 -19.29 9.94
N LEU A 144 16.17 -18.04 10.38
CA LEU A 144 16.64 -16.94 9.56
C LEU A 144 17.92 -16.36 10.19
N ASP A 145 18.98 -16.32 9.40
CA ASP A 145 20.25 -15.68 9.73
C ASP A 145 20.79 -14.93 8.49
N PRO A 146 21.82 -14.07 8.63
CA PRO A 146 22.38 -13.32 7.50
C PRO A 146 22.85 -14.19 6.33
N LYS A 147 23.27 -15.44 6.59
CA LYS A 147 23.70 -16.38 5.56
C LYS A 147 22.50 -16.90 4.76
N VAL A 148 21.40 -17.25 5.44
CA VAL A 148 20.15 -17.70 4.80
C VAL A 148 19.55 -16.59 3.94
N VAL A 149 19.59 -15.32 4.40
CA VAL A 149 18.98 -14.19 3.67
C VAL A 149 19.93 -13.44 2.72
N ASN A 150 21.19 -13.90 2.57
CA ASN A 150 22.24 -13.11 1.91
C ASN A 150 21.81 -12.58 0.52
N ASP A 151 21.25 -13.45 -0.32
CA ASP A 151 20.96 -13.17 -1.73
C ASP A 151 19.47 -13.12 -2.07
N ILE A 152 18.58 -13.22 -1.07
CA ILE A 152 17.14 -13.34 -1.34
C ILE A 152 16.55 -12.08 -1.98
N HIS A 153 17.13 -10.91 -1.72
CA HIS A 153 16.76 -9.62 -2.32
C HIS A 153 16.90 -9.60 -3.86
N LYS A 154 17.72 -10.50 -4.44
CA LYS A 154 17.90 -10.64 -5.89
C LYS A 154 16.77 -11.43 -6.56
N ARG A 155 15.84 -11.98 -5.77
CA ARG A 155 14.74 -12.83 -6.22
C ARG A 155 13.41 -12.16 -5.89
N GLY A 156 12.47 -12.20 -6.82
CA GLY A 156 11.08 -11.85 -6.50
C GLY A 156 10.39 -12.89 -5.63
N GLY A 157 9.14 -12.60 -5.25
CA GLY A 157 8.37 -13.42 -4.34
C GLY A 157 8.84 -13.33 -2.87
N THR A 158 8.59 -14.40 -2.10
CA THR A 158 8.97 -14.49 -0.68
C THR A 158 9.52 -15.89 -0.38
N ILE A 159 10.66 -15.98 0.33
CA ILE A 159 11.22 -17.26 0.78
C ILE A 159 10.35 -17.97 1.84
N LEU A 160 9.46 -17.25 2.52
CA LEU A 160 8.58 -17.80 3.56
C LEU A 160 7.30 -18.44 2.96
N GLY A 161 7.09 -18.29 1.66
CA GLY A 161 5.76 -18.48 1.07
C GLY A 161 4.75 -17.47 1.62
N THR A 162 3.53 -17.50 1.09
CA THR A 162 2.45 -16.61 1.53
C THR A 162 1.11 -17.31 1.36
N SER A 163 0.10 -16.85 2.10
CA SER A 163 -1.27 -17.33 1.96
C SER A 163 -2.27 -16.18 2.02
N ARG A 164 -3.47 -16.43 1.50
CA ARG A 164 -4.68 -15.66 1.76
C ARG A 164 -5.48 -16.36 2.86
N GLY A 165 -6.16 -15.61 3.72
CA GLY A 165 -6.92 -16.14 4.85
C GLY A 165 -6.07 -16.81 5.95
N GLY A 166 -6.71 -17.65 6.76
CA GLY A 166 -6.05 -18.42 7.82
C GLY A 166 -5.80 -17.65 9.13
N HIS A 167 -6.36 -16.46 9.28
CA HIS A 167 -6.26 -15.67 10.51
C HIS A 167 -7.11 -16.27 11.63
N ASP A 168 -6.47 -16.60 12.75
CA ASP A 168 -7.12 -17.05 13.98
C ASP A 168 -6.36 -16.43 15.15
N THR A 169 -6.87 -15.31 15.68
CA THR A 169 -6.16 -14.48 16.67
C THR A 169 -5.72 -15.31 17.88
N LYS A 170 -6.59 -16.17 18.41
CA LYS A 170 -6.28 -16.97 19.60
C LYS A 170 -5.12 -17.91 19.31
N LYS A 171 -5.21 -18.71 18.24
CA LYS A 171 -4.15 -19.66 17.87
C LYS A 171 -2.82 -18.97 17.54
N ILE A 172 -2.87 -17.79 16.92
CA ILE A 172 -1.68 -17.01 16.60
C ILE A 172 -1.00 -16.54 17.89
N VAL A 173 -1.75 -15.90 18.80
CA VAL A 173 -1.19 -15.38 20.05
C VAL A 173 -0.76 -16.51 21.01
N ASP A 174 -1.49 -17.63 21.03
CA ASP A 174 -1.08 -18.84 21.76
C ASP A 174 0.26 -19.36 21.21
N SER A 175 0.41 -19.46 19.88
CA SER A 175 1.70 -19.86 19.29
C SER A 175 2.82 -18.86 19.56
N ILE A 176 2.55 -17.56 19.62
CA ILE A 176 3.54 -16.53 19.96
C ILE A 176 4.05 -16.77 21.39
N GLN A 177 3.12 -16.97 22.32
CA GLN A 177 3.41 -17.21 23.73
C GLN A 177 4.14 -18.54 23.96
N ASP A 178 3.64 -19.64 23.39
CA ASP A 178 4.21 -20.99 23.53
C ASP A 178 5.66 -21.08 23.02
N ARG A 179 5.99 -20.29 21.97
CA ARG A 179 7.35 -20.24 21.39
C ARG A 179 8.25 -19.21 22.09
N GLY A 180 7.71 -18.43 23.02
CA GLY A 180 8.41 -17.31 23.65
C GLY A 180 8.87 -16.27 22.63
N ILE A 181 8.07 -15.99 21.61
CA ILE A 181 8.32 -14.93 20.62
C ILE A 181 7.95 -13.60 21.27
N ASN A 182 8.84 -12.61 21.19
CA ASN A 182 8.62 -11.28 21.75
C ASN A 182 8.73 -10.13 20.73
N GLN A 183 9.01 -10.43 19.46
CA GLN A 183 8.89 -9.49 18.36
C GLN A 183 8.25 -10.17 17.16
N VAL A 184 7.20 -9.57 16.60
CA VAL A 184 6.42 -10.11 15.49
C VAL A 184 6.39 -9.07 14.37
N TYR A 185 7.04 -9.39 13.25
CA TYR A 185 7.08 -8.55 12.06
C TYR A 185 6.11 -9.09 11.00
N ILE A 186 5.07 -8.34 10.69
CA ILE A 186 3.96 -8.78 9.83
C ILE A 186 3.96 -7.98 8.52
N ILE A 187 4.36 -8.63 7.44
CA ILE A 187 4.46 -8.02 6.10
C ILE A 187 3.22 -8.40 5.28
N GLY A 188 2.38 -7.44 4.91
CA GLY A 188 1.15 -7.74 4.18
C GLY A 188 0.27 -6.53 3.87
N GLY A 189 -0.78 -6.75 3.07
CA GLY A 189 -1.71 -5.68 2.67
C GLY A 189 -2.76 -5.36 3.74
N ASP A 190 -3.80 -4.60 3.37
CA ASP A 190 -4.86 -4.12 4.28
C ASP A 190 -5.43 -5.22 5.19
N GLY A 191 -5.91 -6.34 4.64
CA GLY A 191 -6.44 -7.45 5.44
C GLY A 191 -5.42 -8.05 6.42
N THR A 192 -4.13 -8.02 6.07
CA THR A 192 -3.06 -8.43 6.98
C THR A 192 -2.86 -7.43 8.10
N GLN A 193 -2.86 -6.12 7.80
CA GLN A 193 -2.69 -5.08 8.82
C GLN A 193 -3.89 -5.02 9.77
N LYS A 194 -5.12 -5.26 9.28
CA LYS A 194 -6.31 -5.49 10.12
C LYS A 194 -6.11 -6.67 11.07
N GLY A 195 -5.59 -7.80 10.57
CA GLY A 195 -5.21 -8.93 11.42
C GLY A 195 -4.14 -8.59 12.45
N SER A 196 -3.16 -7.76 12.09
CA SER A 196 -2.08 -7.31 12.97
C SER A 196 -2.60 -6.47 14.13
N ALA A 197 -3.57 -5.58 13.87
CA ALA A 197 -4.25 -4.80 14.90
C ALA A 197 -4.92 -5.70 15.95
N VAL A 198 -5.67 -6.71 15.51
CA VAL A 198 -6.37 -7.64 16.42
C VAL A 198 -5.39 -8.55 17.17
N ILE A 199 -4.26 -8.93 16.56
CA ILE A 199 -3.17 -9.65 17.24
C ILE A 199 -2.57 -8.77 18.35
N TYR A 200 -2.30 -7.51 18.05
CA TYR A 200 -1.80 -6.55 19.03
C TYR A 200 -2.79 -6.35 20.20
N GLU A 201 -4.07 -6.16 19.91
CA GLU A 201 -5.11 -6.00 20.95
C GLU A 201 -5.15 -7.19 21.91
N GLU A 202 -5.08 -8.41 21.38
CA GLU A 202 -5.06 -9.63 22.20
C GLU A 202 -3.76 -9.76 23.01
N ILE A 203 -2.61 -9.39 22.45
CA ILE A 203 -1.32 -9.34 23.16
C ILE A 203 -1.37 -8.33 24.32
N ALA A 204 -1.90 -7.13 24.08
CA ALA A 204 -2.06 -6.09 25.08
C ALA A 204 -3.05 -6.52 26.17
N ARG A 205 -4.17 -7.13 25.80
CA ARG A 205 -5.16 -7.70 26.74
C ARG A 205 -4.56 -8.75 27.66
N ARG A 206 -3.61 -9.55 27.16
CA ARG A 206 -2.87 -10.56 27.95
C ARG A 206 -1.69 -9.98 28.73
N GLY A 207 -1.39 -8.68 28.60
CA GLY A 207 -0.26 -8.04 29.28
C GLY A 207 1.11 -8.56 28.83
N LEU A 208 1.22 -9.08 27.59
CA LEU A 208 2.45 -9.69 27.11
C LEU A 208 3.43 -8.61 26.62
N LYS A 209 4.71 -8.77 26.97
CA LYS A 209 5.83 -7.95 26.44
C LYS A 209 6.21 -8.44 25.04
N VAL A 210 5.30 -8.27 24.07
CA VAL A 210 5.48 -8.66 22.67
C VAL A 210 5.26 -7.46 21.76
N VAL A 211 6.21 -7.18 20.87
CA VAL A 211 6.04 -6.18 19.82
C VAL A 211 5.27 -6.77 18.65
N VAL A 212 4.28 -6.04 18.15
CA VAL A 212 3.65 -6.26 16.84
C VAL A 212 3.99 -5.07 15.95
N ALA A 213 4.82 -5.30 14.93
CA ALA A 213 5.22 -4.31 13.94
C ALA A 213 4.72 -4.73 12.55
N GLY A 214 3.85 -3.92 11.97
CA GLY A 214 3.33 -4.11 10.61
C GLY A 214 4.20 -3.43 9.56
N ILE A 215 4.43 -4.11 8.44
CA ILE A 215 5.05 -3.53 7.25
C ILE A 215 4.01 -3.59 6.13
N PRO A 216 3.38 -2.46 5.78
CA PRO A 216 2.27 -2.44 4.85
C PRO A 216 2.74 -2.72 3.42
N LYS A 217 2.16 -3.74 2.80
CA LYS A 217 2.50 -4.23 1.47
C LYS A 217 1.32 -4.10 0.52
N THR A 218 1.38 -3.12 -0.36
CA THR A 218 0.50 -2.97 -1.52
C THR A 218 1.36 -2.54 -2.70
N ILE A 219 1.02 -3.01 -3.90
CA ILE A 219 1.63 -2.45 -5.11
C ILE A 219 0.79 -1.30 -5.67
N ASP A 220 -0.47 -1.19 -5.26
CA ASP A 220 -1.45 -0.29 -5.88
C ASP A 220 -1.29 1.16 -5.36
N ASN A 221 -0.35 1.39 -4.43
CA ASN A 221 -0.12 2.68 -3.78
C ASN A 221 -1.37 3.31 -3.14
N ASP A 222 -2.23 2.46 -2.60
CA ASP A 222 -3.58 2.77 -2.13
C ASP A 222 -3.68 3.03 -0.61
N ILE A 223 -2.55 3.32 0.05
CA ILE A 223 -2.51 3.63 1.49
C ILE A 223 -2.52 5.16 1.69
N PRO A 224 -3.55 5.75 2.32
CA PRO A 224 -3.75 7.21 2.35
C PRO A 224 -2.68 8.02 3.08
N VAL A 225 -2.03 7.41 4.07
CA VAL A 225 -1.15 8.14 4.99
C VAL A 225 0.28 8.19 4.47
N ILE A 226 0.69 7.22 3.65
CA ILE A 226 2.07 7.09 3.21
C ILE A 226 2.25 7.67 1.81
N ASP A 227 3.39 8.33 1.59
CA ASP A 227 3.73 8.93 0.29
C ASP A 227 3.82 7.86 -0.81
N ARG A 228 4.34 6.68 -0.44
CA ARG A 228 4.56 5.55 -1.34
C ARG A 228 4.59 4.20 -0.61
N SER A 229 4.09 3.17 -1.27
CA SER A 229 4.22 1.76 -0.88
C SER A 229 5.37 1.07 -1.62
N PHE A 230 6.07 0.15 -0.94
CA PHE A 230 7.21 -0.52 -1.58
C PHE A 230 6.72 -1.49 -2.67
N GLY A 231 7.49 -1.57 -3.75
CA GLY A 231 7.17 -2.36 -4.95
C GLY A 231 6.35 -1.59 -5.98
N PHE A 232 5.86 -0.38 -5.66
CA PHE A 232 5.12 0.47 -6.59
C PHE A 232 5.99 0.95 -7.76
N ASP A 233 7.20 1.45 -7.50
CA ASP A 233 8.09 1.95 -8.57
C ASP A 233 8.49 0.81 -9.50
N THR A 234 8.82 -0.35 -8.94
CA THR A 234 9.11 -1.56 -9.72
C THR A 234 7.90 -1.97 -10.54
N ALA A 235 6.69 -1.90 -9.98
CA ALA A 235 5.48 -2.26 -10.70
C ALA A 235 5.20 -1.31 -11.88
N VAL A 236 5.45 -0.01 -11.71
CA VAL A 236 5.37 1.00 -12.78
C VAL A 236 6.41 0.70 -13.87
N GLU A 237 7.65 0.40 -13.50
CA GLU A 237 8.72 0.08 -14.45
C GLU A 237 8.39 -1.16 -15.30
N GLU A 238 7.93 -2.25 -14.68
CA GLU A 238 7.54 -3.46 -15.41
C GLU A 238 6.26 -3.25 -16.24
N ALA A 239 5.33 -2.42 -15.78
CA ALA A 239 4.16 -2.02 -16.56
C ALA A 239 4.56 -1.26 -17.83
N GLN A 240 5.56 -0.37 -17.75
CA GLN A 240 6.10 0.31 -18.93
C GLN A 240 6.71 -0.66 -19.94
N ARG A 241 7.40 -1.72 -19.50
CA ARG A 241 7.92 -2.74 -20.43
C ARG A 241 6.80 -3.41 -21.23
N ALA A 242 5.66 -3.69 -20.59
CA ALA A 242 4.49 -4.24 -21.27
C ALA A 242 3.83 -3.22 -22.23
N ILE A 243 3.76 -1.95 -21.83
CA ILE A 243 3.28 -0.85 -22.68
C ILE A 243 4.17 -0.69 -23.92
N ASN A 244 5.49 -0.69 -23.76
CA ASN A 244 6.43 -0.56 -24.87
C ASN A 244 6.27 -1.72 -25.87
N ALA A 245 6.08 -2.95 -25.39
CA ALA A 245 5.79 -4.09 -26.26
C ALA A 245 4.46 -3.91 -27.01
N ALA A 246 3.41 -3.43 -26.33
CA ALA A 246 2.12 -3.14 -26.95
C ALA A 246 2.23 -2.05 -28.03
N HIS A 247 3.02 -1.01 -27.76
CA HIS A 247 3.24 0.10 -28.68
C HIS A 247 3.95 -0.36 -29.96
N VAL A 248 5.06 -1.11 -29.83
CA VAL A 248 5.78 -1.67 -30.97
C VAL A 248 4.87 -2.57 -31.83
N GLU A 249 4.07 -3.43 -31.20
CA GLU A 249 3.11 -4.28 -31.90
C GLU A 249 2.00 -3.47 -32.61
N ALA A 250 1.50 -2.40 -31.98
CA ALA A 250 0.47 -1.55 -32.56
C ALA A 250 0.99 -0.73 -33.74
N GLU A 251 2.19 -0.17 -33.64
CA GLU A 251 2.81 0.64 -34.71
C GLU A 251 3.22 -0.21 -35.92
N SER A 252 3.55 -1.49 -35.70
CA SER A 252 4.04 -2.40 -36.75
C SER A 252 2.98 -2.87 -37.76
N ILE A 253 1.71 -2.50 -37.57
CA ILE A 253 0.60 -2.94 -38.43
C ILE A 253 -0.45 -1.85 -38.62
N GLU A 254 -1.04 -1.79 -39.81
CA GLU A 254 -2.12 -0.83 -40.10
C GLU A 254 -3.30 -1.04 -39.15
N ASN A 255 -3.78 0.07 -38.59
CA ASN A 255 -4.86 0.13 -37.60
C ASN A 255 -4.61 -0.82 -36.41
N GLY A 256 -3.36 -0.87 -35.94
CA GLY A 256 -2.95 -1.67 -34.80
C GLY A 256 -3.43 -1.09 -33.47
N ILE A 257 -3.91 -1.96 -32.57
CA ILE A 257 -4.34 -1.58 -31.22
C ILE A 257 -3.63 -2.47 -30.20
N GLY A 258 -2.84 -1.87 -29.32
CA GLY A 258 -2.24 -2.53 -28.17
C GLY A 258 -3.08 -2.28 -26.92
N VAL A 259 -3.68 -3.33 -26.34
CA VAL A 259 -4.40 -3.26 -25.06
C VAL A 259 -3.56 -3.88 -23.96
N VAL A 260 -3.25 -3.12 -22.91
CA VAL A 260 -2.48 -3.58 -21.76
C VAL A 260 -3.33 -3.52 -20.51
N LYS A 261 -3.61 -4.68 -19.90
CA LYS A 261 -4.27 -4.74 -18.59
C LYS A 261 -3.23 -4.58 -17.49
N LEU A 262 -3.38 -3.57 -16.64
CA LEU A 262 -2.54 -3.36 -15.48
C LEU A 262 -3.28 -3.64 -14.18
N MET A 263 -2.49 -3.75 -13.12
CA MET A 263 -3.02 -3.84 -11.76
C MET A 263 -3.63 -2.51 -11.31
N GLY A 264 -4.53 -2.60 -10.33
CA GLY A 264 -5.34 -1.47 -9.88
C GLY A 264 -6.77 -1.90 -9.61
N ARG A 265 -6.96 -2.63 -8.50
CA ARG A 265 -8.26 -3.21 -8.13
C ARG A 265 -9.30 -2.15 -7.77
N TYR A 266 -8.85 -1.18 -6.97
CA TYR A 266 -9.67 -0.11 -6.43
C TYR A 266 -9.10 1.28 -6.74
N SER A 267 -7.84 1.34 -7.15
CA SER A 267 -7.14 2.57 -7.50
C SER A 267 -6.32 2.43 -8.78
N GLY A 268 -6.21 3.51 -9.55
CA GLY A 268 -5.55 3.56 -10.85
C GLY A 268 -4.09 4.00 -10.84
N PHE A 269 -3.39 4.05 -9.69
CA PHE A 269 -2.07 4.68 -9.60
C PHE A 269 -1.02 4.05 -10.51
N ILE A 270 -0.96 2.71 -10.62
CA ILE A 270 -0.01 2.04 -11.52
C ILE A 270 -0.30 2.44 -12.97
N ALA A 271 -1.56 2.37 -13.40
CA ALA A 271 -1.96 2.74 -14.75
C ALA A 271 -1.67 4.21 -15.07
N MET A 272 -2.00 5.13 -14.15
CA MET A 272 -1.72 6.55 -14.29
C MET A 272 -0.21 6.85 -14.39
N HIS A 273 0.59 6.29 -13.48
CA HIS A 273 2.04 6.53 -13.47
C HIS A 273 2.76 5.85 -14.63
N ALA A 274 2.36 4.64 -15.03
CA ALA A 274 2.93 3.96 -16.18
C ALA A 274 2.63 4.69 -17.49
N THR A 275 1.40 5.21 -17.63
CA THR A 275 0.99 6.06 -18.77
C THR A 275 1.84 7.33 -18.84
N LEU A 276 1.93 8.09 -17.74
CA LEU A 276 2.72 9.31 -17.67
C LEU A 276 4.22 9.06 -17.91
N GLY A 277 4.73 7.92 -17.46
CA GLY A 277 6.13 7.52 -17.59
C GLY A 277 6.49 7.07 -19.01
N SER A 278 5.63 6.29 -19.68
CA SER A 278 5.90 5.78 -21.03
C SER A 278 5.72 6.86 -22.10
N ARG A 279 4.64 7.66 -22.02
CA ARG A 279 4.20 8.61 -23.06
C ARG A 279 3.75 8.00 -24.39
N ASP A 280 3.68 6.68 -24.49
CA ASP A 280 3.21 5.98 -25.70
C ASP A 280 1.72 5.57 -25.61
N VAL A 281 1.06 5.90 -24.50
CA VAL A 281 -0.33 5.52 -24.22
C VAL A 281 -1.28 6.60 -24.71
N ASP A 282 -2.23 6.23 -25.58
CA ASP A 282 -3.27 7.14 -26.08
C ASP A 282 -4.50 7.17 -25.17
N CYS A 283 -4.77 6.09 -24.43
CA CYS A 283 -5.93 5.98 -23.56
C CYS A 283 -5.60 5.24 -22.26
N CYS A 284 -5.79 5.89 -21.12
CA CYS A 284 -5.70 5.30 -19.79
C CYS A 284 -7.08 5.23 -19.14
N LEU A 285 -7.52 4.02 -18.78
CA LEU A 285 -8.79 3.74 -18.13
C LEU A 285 -8.52 3.21 -16.70
N ILE A 286 -9.07 3.90 -15.70
CA ILE A 286 -8.87 3.62 -14.27
C ILE A 286 -10.20 3.44 -13.54
N PRO A 287 -10.23 2.75 -12.38
CA PRO A 287 -11.47 2.54 -11.61
C PRO A 287 -12.17 3.84 -11.19
N GLU A 288 -11.40 4.91 -11.01
CA GLU A 288 -11.90 6.21 -10.54
C GLU A 288 -12.51 7.08 -11.64
N SER A 289 -12.26 6.78 -12.92
CA SER A 289 -12.74 7.58 -14.04
C SER A 289 -13.79 6.76 -14.82
N PRO A 290 -15.09 7.03 -14.63
CA PRO A 290 -16.15 6.44 -15.43
C PRO A 290 -15.96 6.69 -16.91
N PHE A 291 -16.42 5.76 -17.73
CA PHE A 291 -16.44 5.89 -19.18
C PHE A 291 -17.61 5.11 -19.78
N TYR A 292 -17.96 5.42 -21.01
CA TYR A 292 -18.96 4.68 -21.79
C TYR A 292 -18.42 4.34 -23.18
N LEU A 293 -18.97 3.28 -23.78
CA LEU A 293 -18.42 2.71 -25.01
C LEU A 293 -18.94 3.41 -26.28
N GLU A 294 -20.26 3.56 -26.39
CA GLU A 294 -20.97 3.99 -27.60
C GLU A 294 -21.59 5.39 -27.43
N GLY A 295 -21.69 6.15 -28.51
CA GLY A 295 -22.28 7.49 -28.53
C GLY A 295 -21.23 8.60 -28.68
N ALA A 296 -21.72 9.83 -28.86
CA ALA A 296 -20.87 11.00 -29.09
C ALA A 296 -20.01 11.28 -27.84
N GLY A 297 -18.68 11.28 -27.99
CA GLY A 297 -17.71 11.41 -26.90
C GLY A 297 -17.34 10.08 -26.22
N GLY A 298 -17.87 8.96 -26.71
CA GLY A 298 -17.60 7.62 -26.16
C GLY A 298 -16.24 7.06 -26.57
N LEU A 299 -15.83 5.98 -25.90
CA LEU A 299 -14.54 5.34 -26.13
C LEU A 299 -14.37 4.86 -27.58
N PHE A 300 -15.40 4.31 -28.22
CA PHE A 300 -15.27 3.81 -29.59
C PHE A 300 -15.04 4.92 -30.62
N GLU A 301 -15.70 6.07 -30.45
CA GLU A 301 -15.45 7.24 -31.31
C GLU A 301 -14.01 7.75 -31.14
N PHE A 302 -13.50 7.76 -29.91
CA PHE A 302 -12.11 8.13 -29.65
C PHE A 302 -11.12 7.17 -30.32
N VAL A 303 -11.36 5.85 -30.23
CA VAL A 303 -10.54 4.83 -30.91
C VAL A 303 -10.57 5.03 -32.43
N GLU A 304 -11.74 5.20 -33.04
CA GLU A 304 -11.87 5.46 -34.48
C GLU A 304 -11.09 6.70 -34.91
N ARG A 305 -11.18 7.78 -34.12
CA ARG A 305 -10.47 9.03 -34.41
C ARG A 305 -8.96 8.85 -34.31
N ARG A 306 -8.47 8.22 -33.24
CA ARG A 306 -7.03 7.98 -33.05
C ARG A 306 -6.44 7.11 -34.17
N LEU A 307 -7.13 6.05 -34.58
CA LEU A 307 -6.67 5.22 -35.70
C LEU A 307 -6.60 5.98 -37.02
N LYS A 308 -7.55 6.88 -37.31
CA LYS A 308 -7.50 7.74 -38.51
C LYS A 308 -6.37 8.78 -38.46
N GLU A 309 -6.09 9.32 -37.28
CA GLU A 309 -5.04 10.34 -37.06
C GLU A 309 -3.63 9.72 -37.09
N ASN A 310 -3.43 8.59 -36.41
CA ASN A 310 -2.10 8.04 -36.09
C ASN A 310 -1.81 6.67 -36.71
N GLY A 311 -2.82 5.97 -37.25
CA GLY A 311 -2.68 4.61 -37.79
C GLY A 311 -2.55 3.49 -36.74
N HIS A 312 -2.37 3.83 -35.46
CA HIS A 312 -2.27 2.88 -34.35
C HIS A 312 -2.75 3.51 -33.03
N MET A 313 -2.92 2.69 -32.00
CA MET A 313 -3.34 3.14 -30.66
C MET A 313 -2.86 2.20 -29.54
N VAL A 314 -2.51 2.76 -28.39
CA VAL A 314 -2.25 2.01 -27.14
C VAL A 314 -3.27 2.38 -26.07
N ILE A 315 -3.91 1.36 -25.50
CA ILE A 315 -4.89 1.47 -24.41
C ILE A 315 -4.35 0.76 -23.18
N VAL A 316 -4.23 1.48 -22.07
CA VAL A 316 -3.96 0.94 -20.74
C VAL A 316 -5.27 0.88 -19.96
N ILE A 317 -5.58 -0.27 -19.38
CA ILE A 317 -6.77 -0.46 -18.55
C ILE A 317 -6.39 -1.12 -17.21
N ALA A 318 -6.70 -0.47 -16.10
CA ALA A 318 -6.56 -1.08 -14.78
C ALA A 318 -7.65 -2.14 -14.54
N GLU A 319 -7.32 -3.23 -13.83
CA GLU A 319 -8.24 -4.36 -13.64
C GLU A 319 -9.60 -3.99 -13.01
N GLY A 320 -9.66 -2.91 -12.22
CA GLY A 320 -10.90 -2.42 -11.62
C GLY A 320 -11.74 -1.50 -12.51
N ALA A 321 -11.24 -1.04 -13.65
CA ALA A 321 -11.95 -0.11 -14.53
C ALA A 321 -13.09 -0.80 -15.30
N GLY A 322 -14.27 -0.18 -15.37
CA GLY A 322 -15.41 -0.68 -16.17
C GLY A 322 -16.05 -1.98 -15.66
N GLN A 323 -15.82 -2.35 -14.39
CA GLN A 323 -16.40 -3.57 -13.78
C GLN A 323 -17.94 -3.50 -13.71
N ASP A 324 -18.51 -2.32 -13.59
CA ASP A 324 -19.94 -2.03 -13.63
C ASP A 324 -20.55 -2.27 -15.02
N LEU A 325 -19.88 -1.80 -16.07
CA LEU A 325 -20.24 -2.07 -17.48
C LEU A 325 -20.17 -3.57 -17.78
N PHE A 326 -19.18 -4.25 -17.21
CA PHE A 326 -19.02 -5.69 -17.37
C PHE A 326 -20.10 -6.48 -16.62
N SER A 327 -20.41 -6.09 -15.38
CA SER A 327 -21.37 -6.80 -14.51
C SER A 327 -22.81 -6.76 -15.05
N GLN A 328 -23.18 -5.74 -15.81
CA GLN A 328 -24.48 -5.71 -16.50
C GLN A 328 -24.65 -6.85 -17.53
N SER A 329 -23.55 -7.52 -17.91
CA SER A 329 -23.55 -8.61 -18.89
C SER A 329 -23.51 -10.03 -18.31
N MET A 330 -23.29 -10.24 -17.00
CA MET A 330 -23.11 -11.57 -16.37
C MET A 330 -23.69 -11.65 -14.94
N LYS A 331 -24.21 -12.83 -14.52
CA LYS A 331 -25.05 -13.01 -13.31
C LYS A 331 -24.38 -13.55 -12.02
N SER A 332 -23.08 -13.84 -11.98
CA SER A 332 -22.44 -14.45 -10.78
C SER A 332 -21.21 -13.68 -10.28
N VAL A 333 -21.14 -13.44 -8.96
CA VAL A 333 -20.01 -12.79 -8.27
C VAL A 333 -19.35 -13.79 -7.31
N ASP A 334 -18.24 -14.38 -7.73
CA ASP A 334 -17.44 -15.26 -6.88
C ASP A 334 -16.54 -14.45 -5.92
N ARG A 335 -16.11 -15.06 -4.81
CA ARG A 335 -15.22 -14.45 -3.80
C ARG A 335 -13.97 -15.29 -3.57
N ASP A 336 -12.85 -14.64 -3.24
CA ASP A 336 -11.61 -15.32 -2.83
C ASP A 336 -11.67 -15.83 -1.37
N ALA A 337 -10.68 -16.63 -0.96
CA ALA A 337 -10.59 -17.18 0.40
C ALA A 337 -10.43 -16.13 1.52
N SER A 338 -10.11 -14.88 1.17
CA SER A 338 -10.07 -13.73 2.08
C SER A 338 -11.38 -12.92 2.07
N GLY A 339 -12.39 -13.34 1.30
CA GLY A 339 -13.69 -12.69 1.19
C GLY A 339 -13.80 -11.57 0.16
N ASN A 340 -12.76 -11.31 -0.65
CA ASN A 340 -12.75 -10.28 -1.67
C ASN A 340 -13.55 -10.73 -2.91
N LYS A 341 -14.39 -9.86 -3.48
CA LYS A 341 -15.07 -10.13 -4.77
C LYS A 341 -14.04 -10.38 -5.87
N LEU A 342 -14.14 -11.46 -6.62
CA LEU A 342 -13.28 -11.70 -7.78
C LEU A 342 -13.65 -10.74 -8.91
N LEU A 343 -12.63 -10.05 -9.44
CA LEU A 343 -12.82 -9.16 -10.58
C LEU A 343 -12.84 -9.99 -11.86
N GLN A 344 -13.63 -9.53 -12.83
CA GLN A 344 -13.70 -10.15 -14.15
C GLN A 344 -12.63 -9.54 -15.05
N ASP A 345 -12.22 -10.25 -16.12
CA ASP A 345 -11.15 -9.78 -17.02
C ASP A 345 -11.65 -8.68 -17.97
N VAL A 346 -11.51 -7.43 -17.52
CA VAL A 346 -11.88 -6.23 -18.28
C VAL A 346 -11.00 -6.01 -19.51
N GLY A 347 -9.76 -6.51 -19.51
CA GLY A 347 -8.85 -6.38 -20.64
C GLY A 347 -9.31 -7.22 -21.84
N LEU A 348 -9.68 -8.48 -21.58
CA LEU A 348 -10.26 -9.34 -22.60
C LEU A 348 -11.63 -8.82 -23.08
N TRP A 349 -12.46 -8.36 -22.15
CA TRP A 349 -13.76 -7.78 -22.47
C TRP A 349 -13.67 -6.58 -23.40
N ILE A 350 -12.87 -5.57 -23.05
CA ILE A 350 -12.80 -4.35 -23.83
C ILE A 350 -12.23 -4.64 -25.21
N SER A 351 -11.27 -5.57 -25.30
CA SER A 351 -10.72 -6.07 -26.55
C SER A 351 -11.79 -6.68 -27.45
N GLN A 352 -12.70 -7.50 -26.89
CA GLN A 352 -13.81 -8.07 -27.65
C GLN A 352 -14.81 -7.01 -28.10
N LYS A 353 -15.16 -6.08 -27.20
CA LYS A 353 -16.10 -4.99 -27.51
C LYS A 353 -15.61 -4.07 -28.63
N ILE A 354 -14.32 -3.73 -28.64
CA ILE A 354 -13.70 -2.98 -29.73
C ILE A 354 -13.78 -3.78 -31.04
N LYS A 355 -13.40 -5.06 -31.04
CA LYS A 355 -13.51 -5.93 -32.23
C LYS A 355 -14.93 -6.00 -32.79
N ASP A 356 -15.93 -6.19 -31.92
CA ASP A 356 -17.33 -6.27 -32.30
C ASP A 356 -17.83 -4.95 -32.93
N HIS A 357 -17.42 -3.81 -32.39
CA HIS A 357 -17.78 -2.48 -32.90
C HIS A 357 -17.28 -2.27 -34.33
N PHE A 358 -15.99 -2.53 -34.57
CA PHE A 358 -15.38 -2.35 -35.90
C PHE A 358 -15.89 -3.38 -36.93
N ALA A 359 -16.17 -4.61 -36.49
CA ALA A 359 -16.77 -5.64 -37.36
C ALA A 359 -18.19 -5.24 -37.82
N LYS A 360 -19.00 -4.64 -36.95
CA LYS A 360 -20.37 -4.18 -37.30
C LYS A 360 -20.37 -3.01 -38.28
N GLN A 361 -19.44 -2.08 -38.14
CA GLN A 361 -19.41 -0.90 -39.01
C GLN A 361 -18.85 -1.19 -40.41
N ASN A 362 -18.06 -2.26 -40.58
CA ASN A 362 -17.47 -2.70 -41.85
C ASN A 362 -16.70 -1.60 -42.61
N LYS A 363 -16.15 -0.61 -41.89
CA LYS A 363 -15.47 0.58 -42.44
C LYS A 363 -13.95 0.57 -42.28
N MET A 364 -13.42 -0.18 -41.32
CA MET A 364 -12.01 -0.20 -40.97
C MET A 364 -11.64 -1.55 -40.35
N SER A 365 -10.67 -2.24 -40.94
CA SER A 365 -10.07 -3.43 -40.34
C SER A 365 -9.10 -3.03 -39.24
N ILE A 366 -9.15 -3.69 -38.09
CA ILE A 366 -8.26 -3.44 -36.96
C ILE A 366 -7.42 -4.67 -36.62
N ASN A 367 -6.24 -4.45 -36.05
CA ASN A 367 -5.34 -5.51 -35.58
C ASN A 367 -5.07 -5.34 -34.08
N LEU A 368 -5.83 -6.04 -33.22
CA LEU A 368 -5.77 -5.86 -31.78
C LEU A 368 -4.93 -6.95 -31.09
N LYS A 369 -3.95 -6.51 -30.29
CA LYS A 369 -3.15 -7.34 -29.38
C LYS A 369 -3.49 -7.03 -27.94
N TYR A 370 -3.68 -8.06 -27.14
CA TYR A 370 -3.95 -7.95 -25.70
C TYR A 370 -2.77 -8.51 -24.91
N ILE A 371 -2.28 -7.75 -23.93
CA ILE A 371 -1.16 -8.11 -23.06
C ILE A 371 -1.64 -8.02 -21.60
N ASP A 372 -1.47 -9.12 -20.87
CA ASP A 372 -1.66 -9.18 -19.42
C ASP A 372 -0.33 -9.49 -18.69
N PRO A 373 0.43 -8.47 -18.29
CA PRO A 373 1.69 -8.63 -17.55
C PRO A 373 1.50 -8.87 -16.04
N THR A 374 0.29 -9.07 -15.52
CA THR A 374 -0.03 -9.03 -14.07
C THR A 374 0.95 -9.82 -13.19
N TYR A 375 1.27 -11.06 -13.57
CA TYR A 375 2.19 -11.89 -12.79
C TYR A 375 3.66 -11.54 -13.00
N MET A 376 4.02 -11.05 -14.19
CA MET A 376 5.36 -10.58 -14.49
C MET A 376 5.70 -9.34 -13.64
N ILE A 377 4.73 -8.45 -13.42
CA ILE A 377 4.90 -7.25 -12.59
C ILE A 377 5.15 -7.60 -11.11
N ARG A 378 4.43 -8.59 -10.55
CA ARG A 378 4.48 -8.86 -9.10
C ARG A 378 5.59 -9.82 -8.67
N ALA A 379 6.09 -10.64 -9.59
CA ALA A 379 6.99 -11.74 -9.30
C ALA A 379 8.47 -11.41 -9.54
N VAL A 380 8.78 -10.20 -9.99
CA VAL A 380 10.16 -9.73 -10.20
C VAL A 380 10.84 -9.30 -8.90
N PRO A 381 12.18 -9.29 -8.85
CA PRO A 381 12.91 -8.56 -7.81
C PRO A 381 12.60 -7.06 -7.87
N SER A 382 12.71 -6.36 -6.73
CA SER A 382 12.56 -4.90 -6.67
C SER A 382 13.73 -4.18 -7.33
N ASN A 383 13.44 -3.05 -7.96
CA ASN A 383 14.45 -2.15 -8.52
C ASN A 383 15.24 -1.41 -7.42
N ALA A 384 16.20 -0.57 -7.81
CA ALA A 384 17.10 0.11 -6.88
C ALA A 384 16.34 1.05 -5.91
N SER A 385 15.35 1.81 -6.42
CA SER A 385 14.53 2.73 -5.61
C SER A 385 13.76 1.97 -4.53
N ASP A 386 13.05 0.92 -4.93
CA ASP A 386 12.29 0.09 -4.00
C ASP A 386 13.19 -0.68 -3.03
N ASN A 387 14.39 -1.10 -3.44
CA ASN A 387 15.35 -1.75 -2.53
C ASN A 387 15.80 -0.81 -1.42
N VAL A 388 16.14 0.44 -1.75
CA VAL A 388 16.48 1.46 -0.74
C VAL A 388 15.29 1.69 0.19
N TYR A 389 14.09 1.82 -0.37
CA TYR A 389 12.90 2.05 0.44
C TYR A 389 12.57 0.87 1.38
N CYS A 390 12.63 -0.37 0.88
CA CYS A 390 12.46 -1.58 1.68
C CYS A 390 13.46 -1.65 2.84
N THR A 391 14.73 -1.31 2.59
CA THR A 391 15.78 -1.28 3.62
C THR A 391 15.44 -0.31 4.74
N LEU A 392 15.08 0.93 4.40
CA LEU A 392 14.79 1.95 5.41
C LEU A 392 13.49 1.67 6.17
N LEU A 393 12.48 1.08 5.51
CA LEU A 393 11.26 0.60 6.17
C LEU A 393 11.57 -0.51 7.18
N ALA A 394 12.32 -1.53 6.76
CA ALA A 394 12.71 -2.64 7.62
C ALA A 394 13.53 -2.18 8.84
N GLN A 395 14.54 -1.33 8.61
CA GLN A 395 15.34 -0.75 9.69
C GLN A 395 14.47 0.07 10.65
N SER A 396 13.55 0.90 10.13
CA SER A 396 12.61 1.67 10.96
C SER A 396 11.74 0.76 11.83
N ALA A 397 11.25 -0.36 11.29
CA ALA A 397 10.46 -1.33 12.04
C ALA A 397 11.30 -2.00 13.15
N VAL A 398 12.55 -2.38 12.84
CA VAL A 398 13.49 -2.94 13.83
C VAL A 398 13.78 -1.93 14.94
N HIS A 399 14.05 -0.68 14.58
CA HIS A 399 14.29 0.39 15.54
C HIS A 399 13.11 0.63 16.48
N GLY A 400 11.89 0.68 15.93
CA GLY A 400 10.67 0.85 16.72
C GLY A 400 10.44 -0.31 17.68
N ALA A 401 10.63 -1.54 17.21
CA ALA A 401 10.49 -2.74 18.02
C ALA A 401 11.51 -2.80 19.17
N MET A 402 12.79 -2.55 18.88
CA MET A 402 13.82 -2.50 19.91
C MET A 402 13.57 -1.38 20.93
N ALA A 403 13.01 -0.25 20.47
CA ALA A 403 12.63 0.88 21.30
C ALA A 403 11.29 0.71 22.04
N GLY A 404 10.65 -0.46 22.01
CA GLY A 404 9.46 -0.75 22.81
C GLY A 404 8.13 -0.23 22.25
N TYR A 405 8.13 0.33 21.04
CA TYR A 405 6.90 0.63 20.32
C TYR A 405 6.25 -0.67 19.84
N THR A 406 4.92 -0.72 19.85
CA THR A 406 4.13 -1.88 19.43
C THR A 406 2.78 -1.42 18.88
N GLY A 407 2.04 -2.27 18.17
CA GLY A 407 0.75 -1.88 17.63
C GLY A 407 0.85 -0.87 16.49
N PHE A 408 1.98 -0.85 15.77
CA PHE A 408 2.28 0.17 14.77
C PHE A 408 2.63 -0.42 13.41
N THR A 409 2.53 0.42 12.40
CA THR A 409 3.09 0.21 11.06
C THR A 409 4.18 1.22 10.76
N VAL A 410 5.02 0.93 9.78
CA VAL A 410 6.02 1.87 9.25
C VAL A 410 5.62 2.38 7.87
N GLY A 411 5.90 3.66 7.61
CA GLY A 411 5.64 4.29 6.32
C GLY A 411 6.45 5.56 6.11
N LEU A 412 6.51 6.04 4.87
CA LEU A 412 7.07 7.34 4.53
C LEU A 412 5.95 8.38 4.56
N VAL A 413 6.12 9.46 5.34
CA VAL A 413 5.20 10.61 5.37
C VAL A 413 6.02 11.86 5.13
N ASN A 414 5.72 12.61 4.07
CA ASN A 414 6.45 13.80 3.65
C ASN A 414 7.98 13.59 3.64
N GLY A 415 8.43 12.46 3.10
CA GLY A 415 9.84 12.12 2.96
C GLY A 415 10.55 11.67 4.25
N ARG A 416 9.80 11.43 5.34
CA ARG A 416 10.35 10.94 6.61
C ARG A 416 9.68 9.63 7.03
N HIS A 417 10.46 8.68 7.53
CA HIS A 417 9.91 7.45 8.09
C HIS A 417 9.16 7.76 9.39
N THR A 418 8.00 7.14 9.56
CA THR A 418 7.12 7.36 10.71
C THR A 418 6.60 6.04 11.25
N TYR A 419 6.19 6.06 12.52
CA TYR A 419 5.36 5.03 13.12
C TYR A 419 3.90 5.49 13.01
N ILE A 420 3.08 4.66 12.38
CA ILE A 420 1.70 4.97 12.03
C ILE A 420 0.77 3.94 12.72
N PRO A 421 -0.24 4.37 13.48
CA PRO A 421 -1.23 3.47 14.07
C PRO A 421 -1.96 2.61 13.03
N PHE A 422 -2.25 1.35 13.35
CA PHE A 422 -2.89 0.42 12.41
C PHE A 422 -4.21 0.96 11.83
N ASN A 423 -5.04 1.60 12.64
CA ASN A 423 -6.33 2.13 12.21
C ASN A 423 -6.18 3.10 11.03
N ARG A 424 -5.12 3.92 11.01
CA ARG A 424 -4.86 4.91 9.97
C ARG A 424 -4.45 4.31 8.63
N ILE A 425 -3.83 3.14 8.63
CA ILE A 425 -3.53 2.39 7.40
C ILE A 425 -4.78 1.74 6.82
N THR A 426 -5.73 1.34 7.68
CA THR A 426 -6.89 0.53 7.30
C THR A 426 -8.20 1.32 7.14
N GLU A 427 -8.17 2.62 7.39
CA GLU A 427 -9.37 3.47 7.50
C GLU A 427 -10.04 3.72 6.15
N LYS A 428 -9.25 4.10 5.14
CA LYS A 428 -9.71 4.49 3.81
C LYS A 428 -8.73 3.95 2.78
N GLN A 429 -9.21 3.82 1.54
CA GLN A 429 -8.33 3.57 0.40
C GLN A 429 -7.96 4.90 -0.25
N HIS A 430 -6.68 5.06 -0.56
CA HIS A 430 -6.21 6.15 -1.39
C HIS A 430 -6.55 5.86 -2.84
N LYS A 431 -7.16 6.84 -3.49
CA LYS A 431 -7.63 6.76 -4.88
C LYS A 431 -7.08 7.94 -5.67
N VAL A 432 -6.95 7.75 -6.99
CA VAL A 432 -6.66 8.85 -7.90
C VAL A 432 -7.81 9.85 -7.84
N VAL A 433 -7.48 11.10 -7.53
CA VAL A 433 -8.44 12.21 -7.56
C VAL A 433 -8.47 12.75 -8.99
N ILE A 434 -9.54 12.45 -9.73
CA ILE A 434 -9.65 12.81 -11.15
C ILE A 434 -9.79 14.33 -11.38
N THR A 435 -10.12 15.09 -10.34
CA THR A 435 -10.15 16.57 -10.38
C THR A 435 -8.79 17.20 -10.08
N ASP A 436 -7.79 16.40 -9.68
CA ASP A 436 -6.47 16.92 -9.31
C ASP A 436 -5.52 17.08 -10.51
N ARG A 437 -4.50 17.91 -10.32
CA ARG A 437 -3.52 18.31 -11.35
C ARG A 437 -2.79 17.13 -11.98
N MET A 438 -2.61 16.03 -11.24
CA MET A 438 -1.92 14.85 -11.77
C MET A 438 -2.75 14.14 -12.85
N TRP A 439 -4.06 13.99 -12.66
CA TRP A 439 -4.94 13.44 -13.69
C TRP A 439 -5.07 14.39 -14.88
N ALA A 440 -5.21 15.70 -14.64
CA ALA A 440 -5.23 16.69 -15.72
C ALA A 440 -3.97 16.64 -16.59
N ARG A 441 -2.79 16.42 -15.99
CA ARG A 441 -1.53 16.22 -16.73
C ARG A 441 -1.56 14.94 -17.58
N LEU A 442 -2.15 13.86 -17.06
CA LEU A 442 -2.32 12.63 -17.83
C LEU A 442 -3.18 12.89 -19.06
N LEU A 443 -4.39 13.45 -18.89
CA LEU A 443 -5.28 13.75 -20.00
C LEU A 443 -4.62 14.65 -21.04
N SER A 444 -3.86 15.66 -20.59
CA SER A 444 -3.10 16.54 -21.48
C SER A 444 -1.98 15.82 -22.23
N SER A 445 -1.35 14.82 -21.62
CA SER A 445 -0.26 14.04 -22.25
C SER A 445 -0.77 13.03 -23.27
N THR A 446 -1.91 12.38 -23.01
CA THR A 446 -2.49 11.38 -23.92
C THR A 446 -3.44 12.02 -24.95
N ASN A 447 -3.83 13.28 -24.73
CA ASN A 447 -4.86 13.97 -25.51
C ASN A 447 -6.16 13.15 -25.61
N GLN A 448 -6.46 12.40 -24.54
CA GLN A 448 -7.72 11.68 -24.36
C GLN A 448 -8.76 12.62 -23.73
N PRO A 449 -10.04 12.52 -24.14
CA PRO A 449 -11.11 13.27 -23.49
C PRO A 449 -11.38 12.70 -22.10
N SER A 450 -12.07 13.49 -21.27
CA SER A 450 -12.81 12.90 -20.15
C SER A 450 -14.02 12.17 -20.72
N PHE A 451 -14.16 10.88 -20.40
CA PHE A 451 -15.29 10.05 -20.85
C PHE A 451 -16.52 10.16 -19.94
N LEU A 452 -16.59 11.20 -19.11
CA LEU A 452 -17.73 11.46 -18.23
C LEU A 452 -18.98 11.77 -19.07
N SER A 453 -20.09 11.12 -18.76
CA SER A 453 -21.39 11.50 -19.32
C SER A 453 -21.96 12.71 -18.59
N THR A 454 -22.97 13.36 -19.18
CA THR A 454 -23.70 14.46 -18.53
C THR A 454 -24.37 14.04 -17.22
N LYS A 455 -24.64 12.74 -17.03
CA LYS A 455 -25.18 12.20 -15.77
C LYS A 455 -24.11 12.06 -14.70
N ASP A 456 -22.89 11.70 -15.09
CA ASP A 456 -21.76 11.52 -14.17
C ASP A 456 -21.30 12.88 -13.61
N MET A 457 -21.31 13.93 -14.44
CA MET A 457 -21.03 15.31 -13.99
C MET A 457 -21.99 15.81 -12.91
N VAL A 458 -23.28 15.42 -12.99
CA VAL A 458 -24.31 15.81 -11.99
C VAL A 458 -24.24 14.96 -10.72
N GLN A 459 -23.67 13.75 -10.80
CA GLN A 459 -23.43 12.87 -9.65
C GLN A 459 -22.22 13.37 -8.85
N ASP A 460 -21.13 13.73 -9.53
CA ASP A 460 -19.93 14.29 -8.89
C ASP A 460 -20.22 15.61 -8.16
N GLU A 461 -21.04 16.51 -8.72
CA GLU A 461 -21.47 17.74 -8.01
C GLU A 461 -22.24 17.45 -6.71
N LYS A 462 -22.99 16.35 -6.65
CA LYS A 462 -23.69 15.91 -5.43
C LYS A 462 -22.76 15.26 -4.41
N ASP A 463 -21.77 14.52 -4.88
CA ASP A 463 -20.80 13.85 -4.01
C ASP A 463 -19.79 14.88 -3.45
N GLU A 464 -19.33 15.86 -4.24
CA GLU A 464 -18.51 16.99 -3.77
C GLU A 464 -19.26 17.87 -2.77
N SER A 465 -20.53 18.23 -3.05
CA SER A 465 -21.35 18.99 -2.08
C SER A 465 -21.69 18.20 -0.81
N SER A 466 -21.61 16.86 -0.83
CA SER A 466 -21.73 16.04 0.38
C SER A 466 -20.43 15.91 1.17
N CYS A 467 -19.26 16.04 0.51
CA CYS A 467 -17.95 16.02 1.16
C CYS A 467 -17.59 17.38 1.76
N ASP A 468 -17.98 18.49 1.14
CA ASP A 468 -17.71 19.84 1.64
C ASP A 468 -18.59 20.24 2.83
N VAL A 469 -19.69 19.51 3.07
CA VAL A 469 -20.63 19.78 4.19
C VAL A 469 -20.22 19.04 5.48
N VAL A 470 -19.21 18.17 5.45
CA VAL A 470 -18.71 17.48 6.68
C VAL A 470 -17.51 18.20 7.31
N ASP A 471 -16.85 19.11 6.59
CA ASP A 471 -15.69 19.86 7.10
C ASP A 471 -15.99 21.35 7.40
N VAL A 472 -17.25 21.77 7.34
CA VAL A 472 -17.71 23.07 7.84
C VAL A 472 -19.07 22.87 8.52
N VAL A 473 -19.19 23.30 9.77
CA VAL A 473 -20.37 23.27 10.67
C VAL A 473 -20.43 22.07 11.64
N ASP A 474 -19.69 22.16 12.75
CA ASP A 474 -20.31 22.11 14.09
C ASP A 474 -19.37 22.78 15.12
N ASP A 475 -19.72 23.99 15.55
CA ASP A 475 -19.36 24.58 16.87
C ASP A 475 -19.96 26.00 16.93
N SER A 476 -21.29 26.08 16.92
CA SER A 476 -22.00 27.27 17.43
C SER A 476 -22.65 26.89 18.75
N VAL A 477 -21.91 27.07 19.84
CA VAL A 477 -22.47 27.03 21.20
C VAL A 477 -23.38 28.26 21.36
N ASN A 478 -24.68 28.00 21.46
CA ASN A 478 -25.69 28.96 21.88
C ASN A 478 -25.33 29.53 23.26
N ILE A 479 -24.97 30.82 23.30
CA ILE A 479 -24.97 31.61 24.53
C ILE A 479 -26.37 32.24 24.62
N GLU A 480 -27.26 31.57 25.36
CA GLU A 480 -28.47 32.23 25.86
C GLU A 480 -28.09 33.10 27.06
N THR A 481 -28.24 34.41 26.86
CA THR A 481 -28.26 35.42 27.90
C THR A 481 -29.51 35.28 28.77
N SER A 482 -29.36 35.16 30.09
CA SER A 482 -30.36 35.63 31.05
C SER A 482 -29.73 35.93 32.42
N PHE A 483 -29.71 37.23 32.73
CA PHE A 483 -29.54 37.94 34.02
C PHE A 483 -28.34 37.66 34.92
#